data_AF-A0A3D5DZ52-F1
#
_entry.id   AF-A0A3D5DZ52-F1
#
_cell.length_a   1.000
_cell.length_b   1.000
_cell.length_c   1.000
_cell.angle_alpha   90.00
_cell.angle_beta   90.00
_cell.angle_gamma   90.00
#
_symmetry.space_group_name_H-M   'P 1'
#
loop_
_entity.id
_entity.type
_entity.pdbx_description
1 polymer ?
#
loop_
_entity_poly.entity_id
_entity_poly.type
_entity_poly.pdbx_seq_one_letter_code
_entity_poly.pdbx_strand_id
1 'polypeptide(L)'
;MHHTGLAPEDDLGVRWVAVRHAADHIHIVATLARQDGTRPKVWNDFYRVREACQEAERRFGLRRTAPADRTAARRATRAETEQAARRGWGEPARVTLRREVCTAAAGASTEQEFFTRLRHAGVLVRLRHSVTSPGEVTGYAAGLPHHTAQDGGVIWYGGGKLAPDLTLPKLRTRWASPAGHGPADETGLSPPAARAVLRNMVTRAAEHSPDETSFFARLRESGVLVRLRFSEADPGQVTGYAVSLPGHTGPDGAPLWYGGGRLTAGLTLPRLRVRWKERRSRSAEHLGAFRFTAPERDAIYAHAARQAAAAAEHIRRCAHSDPAAAADAAWAAADTLHVAARALRSPTLRCAADAYDRAARTPHGRLPRRSRDGNQLRRTARLIALAGDVTGDSTLTAIALVANLVALAVAVAELRQAQQHAAQAAAARSAAQHLRDTMTLARSQAPRTAKGEAPRRGEAARAADIAGTDFPASLRLGFPLVADQIRAGPNPSPSRVPGPSKRAGPRR
;
A
#
# COMPACT_ATOMS: atom_id res chain seq x y z
N MET A 1 -28.29 -4.52 -28.77
CA MET A 1 -28.35 -3.06 -29.03
C MET A 1 -29.48 -2.37 -28.29
N HIS A 2 -30.60 -3.03 -28.01
CA HIS A 2 -31.65 -2.53 -27.11
C HIS A 2 -31.11 -2.01 -25.77
N HIS A 3 -30.43 -2.86 -24.99
CA HIS A 3 -29.88 -2.48 -23.68
C HIS A 3 -28.82 -1.36 -23.71
N THR A 4 -28.23 -1.03 -24.87
CA THR A 4 -27.30 0.11 -24.96
C THR A 4 -28.04 1.45 -25.08
N GLY A 5 -29.34 1.41 -25.41
CA GLY A 5 -30.18 2.58 -25.71
C GLY A 5 -29.90 3.19 -27.09
N LEU A 6 -29.08 2.55 -27.92
CA LEU A 6 -28.81 2.99 -29.29
C LEU A 6 -29.93 2.57 -30.25
N ALA A 7 -30.42 1.34 -30.12
CA ALA A 7 -31.56 0.83 -30.86
C ALA A 7 -32.59 0.25 -29.88
N PRO A 8 -33.34 1.09 -29.14
CA PRO A 8 -34.44 0.66 -28.29
C PRO A 8 -35.51 -0.08 -29.13
N GLU A 9 -36.49 -0.73 -28.49
CA GLU A 9 -37.57 -1.48 -29.16
C GLU A 9 -38.59 -0.57 -29.88
N ASP A 10 -38.19 0.64 -30.27
CA ASP A 10 -38.92 1.46 -31.22
C ASP A 10 -38.37 1.21 -32.63
N ASP A 11 -39.22 1.35 -33.65
CA ASP A 11 -38.80 1.27 -35.05
C ASP A 11 -37.91 2.46 -35.48
N LEU A 12 -37.62 3.38 -34.57
CA LEU A 12 -36.93 4.65 -34.79
C LEU A 12 -35.45 4.62 -34.35
N GLY A 13 -34.97 3.51 -33.81
CA GLY A 13 -33.60 3.31 -33.35
C GLY A 13 -32.54 3.57 -34.43
N VAL A 14 -31.27 3.71 -34.00
CA VAL A 14 -30.15 3.90 -34.95
C VAL A 14 -29.99 2.68 -35.84
N ARG A 15 -29.52 2.89 -37.08
CA ARG A 15 -29.09 1.80 -37.94
C ARG A 15 -27.73 1.30 -37.46
N TRP A 16 -27.56 -0.02 -37.35
CA TRP A 16 -26.33 -0.62 -36.87
C TRP A 16 -26.04 -1.95 -37.57
N VAL A 17 -24.77 -2.33 -37.58
CA VAL A 17 -24.28 -3.60 -38.12
C VAL A 17 -23.24 -4.19 -37.18
N ALA A 18 -23.23 -5.52 -37.06
CA ALA A 18 -22.14 -6.27 -36.43
C ALA A 18 -21.24 -6.88 -37.51
N VAL A 19 -19.95 -6.60 -37.43
CA VAL A 19 -18.94 -7.07 -38.38
C VAL A 19 -17.95 -7.95 -37.63
N ARG A 20 -17.77 -9.20 -38.05
CA ARG A 20 -16.72 -10.06 -37.49
C ARG A 20 -15.36 -9.59 -38.00
N HIS A 21 -14.49 -9.12 -37.10
CA HIS A 21 -13.15 -8.67 -37.46
C HIS A 21 -12.12 -9.79 -37.34
N ALA A 22 -12.17 -10.54 -36.23
CA ALA A 22 -11.28 -11.67 -35.98
C ALA A 22 -12.00 -12.79 -35.22
N ALA A 23 -11.27 -13.87 -34.91
CA ALA A 23 -11.82 -14.99 -34.15
C ALA A 23 -12.23 -14.61 -32.73
N ASP A 24 -11.61 -13.57 -32.16
CA ASP A 24 -11.78 -13.14 -30.77
C ASP A 24 -12.62 -11.86 -30.62
N HIS A 25 -13.00 -11.19 -31.70
CA HIS A 25 -13.85 -9.99 -31.59
C HIS A 25 -14.66 -9.63 -32.85
N ILE A 26 -15.77 -8.95 -32.58
CA ILE A 26 -16.62 -8.27 -33.57
C ILE A 26 -16.54 -6.75 -33.36
N HIS A 27 -16.72 -5.99 -34.43
CA HIS A 27 -17.02 -4.56 -34.35
C HIS A 27 -18.52 -4.35 -34.46
N ILE A 28 -19.06 -3.47 -33.62
CA ILE A 28 -20.42 -2.95 -33.79
C ILE A 28 -20.28 -1.52 -34.30
N VAL A 29 -20.88 -1.25 -35.44
CA VAL A 29 -20.91 0.08 -36.06
C VAL A 29 -22.36 0.57 -36.05
N ALA A 30 -22.59 1.79 -35.60
CA ALA A 30 -23.92 2.38 -35.50
C ALA A 30 -23.92 3.83 -36.00
N THR A 31 -25.01 4.27 -36.61
CA THR A 31 -25.21 5.68 -36.99
C THR A 31 -25.41 6.54 -35.74
N LEU A 32 -24.95 7.80 -35.78
CA LEU A 32 -25.22 8.79 -34.73
C LEU A 32 -26.46 9.64 -35.01
N ALA A 33 -27.40 9.08 -35.78
CA ALA A 33 -28.70 9.63 -36.11
C ALA A 33 -29.73 8.50 -36.03
N ARG A 34 -30.84 8.79 -35.34
CA ARG A 34 -32.05 7.98 -35.31
C ARG A 34 -32.87 8.23 -36.57
N GLN A 35 -33.85 7.37 -36.85
CA GLN A 35 -34.69 7.50 -38.06
C GLN A 35 -35.66 8.68 -37.98
N ASP A 36 -36.00 9.11 -36.77
CA ASP A 36 -36.74 10.34 -36.47
C ASP A 36 -35.89 11.62 -36.59
N GLY A 37 -34.62 11.51 -37.02
CA GLY A 37 -33.68 12.62 -37.16
C GLY A 37 -33.04 13.09 -35.85
N THR A 38 -33.44 12.55 -34.70
CA THR A 38 -32.85 12.91 -33.41
C THR A 38 -31.50 12.23 -33.18
N ARG A 39 -30.70 12.78 -32.26
CA ARG A 39 -29.40 12.20 -31.91
C ARG A 39 -29.56 11.22 -30.75
N PRO A 40 -29.01 9.99 -30.86
CA PRO A 40 -28.99 9.05 -29.75
C PRO A 40 -28.16 9.61 -28.59
N LYS A 41 -28.58 9.34 -27.36
CA LYS A 41 -27.80 9.69 -26.16
C LYS A 41 -26.58 8.80 -26.05
N VAL A 42 -25.43 9.27 -26.55
CA VAL A 42 -24.14 8.56 -26.52
C VAL A 42 -23.24 8.93 -25.35
N TRP A 43 -23.63 9.93 -24.55
CA TRP A 43 -22.84 10.32 -23.38
C TRP A 43 -22.81 9.17 -22.36
N ASN A 44 -21.59 8.75 -21.99
CA ASN A 44 -21.33 7.66 -21.04
C ASN A 44 -22.01 6.32 -21.40
N ASP A 45 -22.26 6.08 -22.68
CA ASP A 45 -22.88 4.85 -23.20
C ASP A 45 -22.08 3.58 -22.89
N PHE A 46 -20.76 3.68 -22.70
CA PHE A 46 -19.90 2.57 -22.31
C PHE A 46 -20.36 1.84 -21.03
N TYR A 47 -21.06 2.52 -20.10
CA TYR A 47 -21.66 1.85 -18.94
C TYR A 47 -22.80 0.92 -19.38
N ARG A 48 -23.72 1.40 -20.22
CA ARG A 48 -24.83 0.62 -20.78
C ARG A 48 -24.35 -0.49 -21.69
N VAL A 49 -23.31 -0.24 -22.50
CA VAL A 49 -22.64 -1.27 -23.30
C VAL A 49 -22.05 -2.36 -22.42
N ARG A 50 -21.39 -1.98 -21.31
CA ARG A 50 -20.83 -2.95 -20.35
C ARG A 50 -21.91 -3.80 -19.67
N GLU A 51 -23.04 -3.21 -19.31
CA GLU A 51 -24.21 -3.93 -18.78
C GLU A 51 -24.77 -4.91 -19.83
N ALA A 52 -24.93 -4.48 -21.08
CA ALA A 52 -25.38 -5.33 -22.17
C ALA A 52 -24.42 -6.52 -22.42
N CYS A 53 -23.10 -6.29 -22.34
CA CYS A 53 -22.11 -7.36 -22.42
C CYS A 53 -22.22 -8.34 -21.24
N GLN A 54 -22.45 -7.86 -20.01
CA GLN A 54 -22.62 -8.73 -18.84
C GLN A 54 -23.88 -9.58 -18.94
N GLU A 55 -24.96 -9.01 -19.46
CA GLU A 55 -26.19 -9.74 -19.69
C GLU A 55 -26.01 -10.82 -20.76
N ALA A 56 -25.31 -10.50 -21.85
CA ALA A 56 -24.93 -11.50 -22.85
C ALA A 56 -24.04 -12.61 -22.23
N GLU A 57 -23.02 -12.24 -21.45
CA GLU A 57 -22.17 -13.20 -20.74
C GLU A 57 -22.99 -14.14 -19.85
N ARG A 58 -23.96 -13.61 -19.11
CA ARG A 58 -24.87 -14.40 -18.26
C ARG A 58 -25.75 -15.33 -19.10
N ARG A 59 -26.39 -14.79 -20.14
CA ARG A 59 -27.31 -15.54 -21.03
C ARG A 59 -26.62 -16.70 -21.73
N PHE A 60 -25.36 -16.53 -22.12
CA PHE A 60 -24.60 -17.54 -22.85
C PHE A 60 -23.65 -18.37 -21.96
N GLY A 61 -23.75 -18.25 -20.63
CA GLY A 61 -22.89 -19.01 -19.70
C GLY A 61 -21.39 -18.70 -19.83
N LEU A 62 -21.04 -17.53 -20.35
CA LEU A 62 -19.65 -17.12 -20.55
C LEU A 62 -19.02 -16.64 -19.24
N ARG A 63 -17.68 -16.57 -19.23
CA ARG A 63 -16.93 -15.96 -18.13
C ARG A 63 -17.36 -14.50 -17.95
N ARG A 64 -18.09 -14.22 -16.86
CA ARG A 64 -18.49 -12.86 -16.49
C ARG A 64 -17.27 -11.96 -16.35
N THR A 65 -17.21 -10.92 -17.16
CA THR A 65 -16.13 -9.94 -17.07
C THR A 65 -16.54 -8.76 -16.18
N ALA A 66 -15.55 -7.99 -15.79
CA ALA A 66 -15.66 -6.95 -14.78
C ALA A 66 -16.73 -5.89 -15.10
N PRO A 67 -17.58 -5.48 -14.14
CA PRO A 67 -18.48 -4.35 -14.32
C PRO A 67 -17.70 -3.03 -14.43
N ALA A 68 -18.35 -2.01 -14.98
CA ALA A 68 -17.84 -0.63 -15.04
C ALA A 68 -18.14 0.13 -13.73
N ASP A 69 -17.72 -0.44 -12.60
CA ASP A 69 -18.07 0.01 -11.25
C ASP A 69 -16.98 0.85 -10.55
N ARG A 70 -15.90 1.18 -11.26
CA ARG A 70 -14.74 1.93 -10.72
C ARG A 70 -14.01 1.24 -9.55
N THR A 71 -14.14 -0.08 -9.38
CA THR A 71 -13.35 -0.85 -8.38
C THR A 71 -11.92 -1.12 -8.83
N ALA A 72 -11.69 -1.22 -10.13
CA ALA A 72 -10.34 -1.35 -10.68
C ALA A 72 -9.54 -0.06 -10.51
N ALA A 73 -8.23 -0.19 -10.24
CA ALA A 73 -7.32 0.95 -10.29
C ALA A 73 -7.28 1.52 -11.71
N ARG A 74 -6.99 2.82 -11.84
CA ARG A 74 -6.81 3.43 -13.16
C ARG A 74 -5.57 2.85 -13.82
N ARG A 75 -5.77 2.08 -14.89
CA ARG A 75 -4.68 1.50 -15.68
C ARG A 75 -3.83 2.61 -16.29
N ALA A 76 -2.51 2.40 -16.33
CA ALA A 76 -1.63 3.22 -17.13
C ALA A 76 -2.07 3.16 -18.60
N THR A 77 -2.03 4.29 -19.29
CA THR A 77 -2.34 4.33 -20.72
C THR A 77 -1.23 3.61 -21.50
N ARG A 78 -1.52 3.22 -22.74
CA ARG A 78 -0.49 2.68 -23.65
C ARG A 78 0.72 3.62 -23.74
N ALA A 79 0.48 4.92 -23.87
CA ALA A 79 1.53 5.93 -23.94
C ALA A 79 2.37 5.98 -22.64
N GLU A 80 1.75 5.87 -21.47
CA GLU A 80 2.48 5.81 -20.19
C GLU A 80 3.35 4.54 -20.09
N THR A 81 2.86 3.40 -20.57
CA THR A 81 3.64 2.14 -20.62
C THR A 81 4.80 2.24 -21.60
N GLU A 82 4.57 2.73 -22.81
CA GLU A 82 5.61 2.93 -23.82
C GLU A 82 6.64 3.98 -23.38
N GLN A 83 6.21 5.03 -22.67
CA GLN A 83 7.12 6.01 -22.08
C GLN A 83 8.02 5.35 -21.02
N ALA A 84 7.45 4.53 -20.12
CA ALA A 84 8.23 3.82 -19.12
C ALA A 84 9.30 2.93 -19.78
N ALA A 85 8.91 2.14 -20.78
CA ALA A 85 9.84 1.29 -21.54
C ALA A 85 10.94 2.12 -22.22
N ARG A 86 10.58 3.20 -22.94
CA ARG A 86 11.57 4.07 -23.62
C ARG A 86 12.55 4.75 -22.66
N ARG A 87 12.11 5.08 -21.45
CA ARG A 87 12.93 5.73 -20.42
C ARG A 87 13.63 4.74 -19.48
N GLY A 88 13.50 3.42 -19.71
CA GLY A 88 14.10 2.39 -18.86
C GLY A 88 13.52 2.32 -17.45
N TRP A 89 12.29 2.81 -17.24
CA TRP A 89 11.63 2.73 -15.95
C TRP A 89 11.00 1.35 -15.75
N GLY A 90 11.20 0.76 -14.57
CA GLY A 90 10.63 -0.56 -14.25
C GLY A 90 9.10 -0.59 -14.24
N GLU A 91 8.44 0.56 -14.10
CA GLU A 91 6.99 0.70 -14.20
C GLU A 91 6.58 2.14 -14.59
N PRO A 92 5.34 2.37 -15.05
CA PRO A 92 4.84 3.71 -15.31
C PRO A 92 4.74 4.57 -14.04
N ALA A 93 5.12 5.85 -14.14
CA ALA A 93 5.14 6.79 -13.01
C ALA A 93 3.82 6.87 -12.22
N ARG A 94 2.66 6.75 -12.90
CA ARG A 94 1.34 6.68 -12.25
C ARG A 94 1.20 5.50 -11.29
N VAL A 95 1.75 4.34 -11.66
CA VAL A 95 1.70 3.12 -10.84
C VAL A 95 2.52 3.31 -9.58
N THR A 96 3.76 3.82 -9.72
CA THR A 96 4.62 4.19 -8.59
C THR A 96 3.93 5.20 -7.68
N LEU A 97 3.42 6.31 -8.23
CA LEU A 97 2.74 7.36 -7.46
C LEU A 97 1.51 6.84 -6.72
N ARG A 98 0.68 6.01 -7.37
CA ARG A 98 -0.50 5.41 -6.72
C ARG A 98 -0.05 4.58 -5.52
N ARG A 99 0.96 3.73 -5.68
CA ARG A 99 1.49 2.90 -4.59
C ARG A 99 2.03 3.75 -3.44
N GLU A 100 2.90 4.70 -3.71
CA GLU A 100 3.48 5.54 -2.65
C GLU A 100 2.42 6.38 -1.93
N VAL A 101 1.40 6.86 -2.65
CA VAL A 101 0.27 7.58 -2.06
C VAL A 101 -0.61 6.67 -1.19
N CYS A 102 -0.92 5.45 -1.64
CA CYS A 102 -1.65 4.46 -0.82
C CYS A 102 -0.87 4.15 0.47
N THR A 103 0.42 3.85 0.35
CA THR A 103 1.29 3.53 1.50
C THR A 103 1.43 4.69 2.47
N ALA A 104 1.61 5.92 1.97
CA ALA A 104 1.67 7.10 2.82
C ALA A 104 0.33 7.36 3.55
N ALA A 105 -0.80 7.19 2.87
CA ALA A 105 -2.13 7.34 3.46
C ALA A 105 -2.42 6.28 4.54
N ALA A 106 -1.96 5.05 4.32
CA ALA A 106 -2.04 3.93 5.26
C ALA A 106 -1.24 4.14 6.54
N GLY A 107 -0.05 4.73 6.43
CA GLY A 107 0.80 5.05 7.58
C GLY A 107 0.42 6.33 8.32
N ALA A 108 -0.47 7.17 7.77
CA ALA A 108 -0.81 8.47 8.34
C ALA A 108 -2.09 8.44 9.19
N SER A 109 -2.11 9.30 10.21
CA SER A 109 -3.31 9.64 10.98
C SER A 109 -3.76 11.09 10.79
N THR A 110 -2.96 11.91 10.09
CA THR A 110 -3.25 13.31 9.79
C THR A 110 -2.76 13.70 8.41
N GLU A 111 -3.25 14.83 7.90
CA GLU A 111 -2.79 15.42 6.64
C GLU A 111 -1.29 15.76 6.67
N GLN A 112 -0.80 16.29 7.80
CA GLN A 112 0.62 16.60 7.96
C GLN A 112 1.49 15.34 7.89
N GLU A 113 1.10 14.27 8.59
CA GLU A 113 1.82 13.00 8.53
C GLU A 113 1.83 12.40 7.13
N PHE A 114 0.71 12.49 6.43
CA PHE A 114 0.59 12.03 5.05
C PHE A 114 1.58 12.72 4.12
N PHE A 115 1.64 14.06 4.13
CA PHE A 115 2.56 14.79 3.27
C PHE A 115 4.02 14.60 3.68
N THR A 116 4.32 14.48 4.97
CA THR A 116 5.67 14.14 5.44
C THR A 116 6.10 12.76 4.94
N ARG A 117 5.23 11.75 5.00
CA ARG A 117 5.51 10.41 4.48
C ARG A 117 5.71 10.39 2.96
N LEU A 118 4.94 11.18 2.20
CA LEU A 118 5.14 11.33 0.76
C LEU A 118 6.53 11.89 0.44
N ARG A 119 6.94 12.98 1.12
CA ARG A 119 8.26 13.56 0.94
C ARG A 119 9.37 12.58 1.29
N HIS A 120 9.22 11.84 2.38
CA HIS A 120 10.15 10.77 2.77
C HIS A 120 10.24 9.63 1.76
N ALA A 121 9.17 9.39 1.00
CA ALA A 121 9.15 8.43 -0.10
C ALA A 121 9.72 8.99 -1.42
N GLY A 122 10.23 10.22 -1.43
CA GLY A 122 10.75 10.88 -2.63
C GLY A 122 9.65 11.41 -3.56
N VAL A 123 8.41 11.50 -3.08
CA VAL A 123 7.27 12.04 -3.84
C VAL A 123 7.17 13.55 -3.61
N LEU A 124 7.17 14.31 -4.70
CA LEU A 124 6.91 15.74 -4.67
C LEU A 124 5.43 15.99 -4.42
N VAL A 125 5.12 17.00 -3.59
CA VAL A 125 3.74 17.36 -3.21
C VAL A 125 3.49 18.82 -3.56
N ARG A 126 2.40 19.07 -4.29
CA ARG A 126 1.87 20.41 -4.56
C ARG A 126 0.49 20.54 -3.93
N LEU A 127 0.32 21.46 -2.99
CA LEU A 127 -0.96 21.75 -2.36
C LEU A 127 -1.81 22.63 -3.28
N ARG A 128 -3.12 22.38 -3.28
CA ARG A 128 -4.12 23.25 -3.91
C ARG A 128 -4.87 23.96 -2.80
N HIS A 129 -4.83 25.29 -2.83
CA HIS A 129 -5.54 26.13 -1.88
C HIS A 129 -6.90 26.55 -2.44
N SER A 130 -7.84 26.84 -1.54
CA SER A 130 -9.13 27.43 -1.90
C SER A 130 -8.91 28.84 -2.46
N VAL A 131 -9.69 29.19 -3.47
CA VAL A 131 -9.73 30.56 -4.02
C VAL A 131 -10.68 31.44 -3.19
N THR A 132 -11.66 30.84 -2.51
CA THR A 132 -12.68 31.55 -1.71
C THR A 132 -12.33 31.63 -0.23
N SER A 133 -11.51 30.71 0.28
CA SER A 133 -11.14 30.61 1.70
C SER A 133 -9.61 30.65 1.86
N PRO A 134 -9.00 31.83 2.04
CA PRO A 134 -7.54 31.93 2.15
C PRO A 134 -6.97 31.00 3.22
N GLY A 135 -5.91 30.26 2.87
CA GLY A 135 -5.25 29.29 3.75
C GLY A 135 -5.87 27.88 3.76
N GLU A 136 -7.10 27.70 3.28
CA GLU A 136 -7.72 26.38 3.22
C GLU A 136 -7.08 25.51 2.11
N VAL A 137 -6.61 24.32 2.45
CA VAL A 137 -6.16 23.34 1.45
C VAL A 137 -7.35 22.52 0.96
N THR A 138 -7.67 22.61 -0.33
CA THR A 138 -8.79 21.90 -0.98
C THR A 138 -8.35 20.62 -1.69
N GLY A 139 -7.06 20.45 -1.94
CA GLY A 139 -6.53 19.25 -2.58
C GLY A 139 -5.02 19.19 -2.63
N TYR A 140 -4.50 18.16 -3.28
CA TYR A 140 -3.08 17.99 -3.53
C TYR A 140 -2.83 17.33 -4.90
N ALA A 141 -1.63 17.50 -5.40
CA ALA A 141 -1.08 16.74 -6.51
C ALA A 141 0.27 16.15 -6.14
N ALA A 142 0.54 14.95 -6.63
CA ALA A 142 1.78 14.21 -6.42
C ALA A 142 2.55 14.08 -7.74
N GLY A 143 3.88 14.16 -7.67
CA GLY A 143 4.77 14.03 -8.82
C GLY A 143 6.06 13.28 -8.44
N LEU A 144 6.73 12.70 -9.43
CA LEU A 144 8.06 12.10 -9.25
C LEU A 144 9.12 13.08 -9.80
N PRO A 145 10.26 13.26 -9.13
CA PRO A 145 11.31 14.18 -9.60
C PRO A 145 11.79 13.89 -11.03
N HIS A 146 11.87 12.63 -11.41
CA HIS A 146 12.32 12.20 -12.74
C HIS A 146 11.21 12.22 -13.81
N HIS A 147 9.95 12.46 -13.43
CA HIS A 147 8.82 12.47 -14.36
C HIS A 147 8.45 13.89 -14.76
N THR A 148 9.19 14.39 -15.74
CA THR A 148 9.07 15.75 -16.27
C THR A 148 8.53 15.78 -17.70
N ALA A 149 7.83 16.87 -18.01
CA ALA A 149 7.43 17.25 -19.37
C ALA A 149 8.63 17.79 -20.17
N GLN A 150 8.40 18.12 -21.44
CA GLN A 150 9.46 18.57 -22.35
C GLN A 150 10.10 19.90 -21.92
N ASP A 151 9.35 20.74 -21.23
CA ASP A 151 9.80 22.01 -20.64
C ASP A 151 10.54 21.84 -19.30
N GLY A 152 10.76 20.60 -18.85
CA GLY A 152 11.37 20.29 -17.55
C GLY A 152 10.40 20.37 -16.37
N GLY A 153 9.15 20.80 -16.57
CA GLY A 153 8.13 20.88 -15.53
C GLY A 153 7.71 19.49 -15.02
N VAL A 154 7.55 19.33 -13.71
CA VAL A 154 7.06 18.07 -13.11
C VAL A 154 5.64 17.76 -13.59
N ILE A 155 5.40 16.52 -13.98
CA ILE A 155 4.05 16.05 -14.35
C ILE A 155 3.30 15.66 -13.07
N TRP A 156 2.19 16.36 -12.81
CA TRP A 156 1.43 16.27 -11.57
C TRP A 156 0.16 15.42 -11.71
N TYR A 157 -0.08 14.54 -10.74
CA TYR A 157 -1.29 13.75 -10.61
C TYR A 157 -2.07 14.15 -9.36
N GLY A 158 -3.29 14.66 -9.53
CA GLY A 158 -4.21 14.83 -8.40
C GLY A 158 -4.61 13.47 -7.80
N GLY A 159 -4.91 13.41 -6.50
CA GLY A 159 -5.26 12.14 -5.83
C GLY A 159 -6.35 11.33 -6.54
N GLY A 160 -7.43 11.99 -7.00
CA GLY A 160 -8.51 11.36 -7.78
C GLY A 160 -8.09 10.86 -9.17
N LYS A 161 -6.93 11.29 -9.70
CA LYS A 161 -6.33 10.74 -10.93
C LYS A 161 -5.56 9.45 -10.68
N LEU A 162 -5.11 9.21 -9.44
CA LEU A 162 -4.42 7.99 -9.01
C LEU A 162 -5.43 6.91 -8.59
N ALA A 163 -6.36 7.25 -7.69
CA ALA A 163 -7.50 6.41 -7.36
C ALA A 163 -8.70 7.22 -6.80
N PRO A 164 -9.95 6.76 -6.97
CA PRO A 164 -11.14 7.52 -6.56
C PRO A 164 -11.23 7.87 -5.07
N ASP A 165 -10.55 7.09 -4.22
CA ASP A 165 -10.52 7.20 -2.76
C ASP A 165 -9.33 8.02 -2.22
N LEU A 166 -8.42 8.47 -3.09
CA LEU A 166 -7.23 9.25 -2.73
C LEU A 166 -7.43 10.76 -2.83
N THR A 167 -8.66 11.26 -2.97
CA THR A 167 -8.93 12.70 -2.89
C THR A 167 -8.74 13.20 -1.45
N LEU A 168 -8.24 14.42 -1.26
CA LEU A 168 -7.98 14.96 0.09
C LEU A 168 -9.21 14.92 1.02
N PRO A 169 -10.44 15.27 0.59
CA PRO A 169 -11.62 15.15 1.46
C PRO A 169 -11.86 13.72 1.97
N LYS A 170 -11.71 12.72 1.09
CA LYS A 170 -11.85 11.30 1.47
C LYS A 170 -10.75 10.83 2.41
N LEU A 171 -9.52 11.32 2.21
CA LEU A 171 -8.42 11.05 3.13
C LEU A 171 -8.67 11.67 4.51
N ARG A 172 -9.21 12.89 4.58
CA ARG A 172 -9.64 13.52 5.84
C ARG A 172 -10.74 12.71 6.53
N THR A 173 -11.80 12.32 5.81
CA THR A 173 -12.83 11.41 6.36
C THR A 173 -12.22 10.10 6.85
N ARG A 174 -11.18 9.61 6.16
CA ARG A 174 -10.49 8.39 6.55
C ARG A 174 -9.68 8.54 7.84
N TRP A 175 -9.10 9.71 8.08
CA TRP A 175 -8.29 9.96 9.27
C TRP A 175 -9.10 10.47 10.45
N ALA A 176 -10.29 11.02 10.21
CA ALA A 176 -11.20 11.45 11.25
C ALA A 176 -11.44 10.31 12.25
N SER A 177 -11.07 10.55 13.50
CA SER A 177 -11.46 9.68 14.61
C SER A 177 -12.97 9.78 14.78
N PRO A 178 -13.72 8.66 14.82
CA PRO A 178 -15.13 8.73 15.14
C PRO A 178 -15.30 9.27 16.56
N ALA A 179 -15.93 10.45 16.69
CA ALA A 179 -16.46 10.88 17.97
C ALA A 179 -17.49 9.83 18.43
N GLY A 180 -17.32 9.27 19.62
CA GLY A 180 -18.32 8.40 20.24
C GLY A 180 -18.13 6.88 20.11
N HIS A 181 -17.04 6.38 19.53
CA HIS A 181 -16.58 5.04 19.91
C HIS A 181 -15.63 5.24 21.09
N GLY A 182 -16.01 4.78 22.29
CA GLY A 182 -15.17 4.87 23.48
C GLY A 182 -13.75 4.36 23.23
N PRO A 183 -12.77 4.72 24.08
CA PRO A 183 -11.36 4.36 23.94
C PRO A 183 -11.14 2.86 24.20
N ALA A 184 -11.72 2.02 23.34
CA ALA A 184 -11.50 0.60 23.31
C ALA A 184 -10.30 0.32 22.38
N ASP A 185 -9.28 -0.22 23.03
CA ASP A 185 -8.44 -1.30 22.54
C ASP A 185 -7.22 -0.92 21.70
N GLU A 186 -6.16 -0.48 22.38
CA GLU A 186 -4.86 -1.15 22.25
C GLU A 186 -4.80 -2.47 23.05
N THR A 187 -5.89 -3.25 23.11
CA THR A 187 -5.84 -4.57 23.71
C THR A 187 -4.88 -5.44 22.93
N GLY A 188 -3.87 -5.94 23.63
CA GLY A 188 -2.96 -6.95 23.11
C GLY A 188 -1.71 -6.42 22.39
N LEU A 189 -1.38 -5.13 22.50
CA LEU A 189 0.03 -4.73 22.38
C LEU A 189 0.78 -5.23 23.61
N SER A 190 1.96 -5.83 23.40
CA SER A 190 2.77 -6.23 24.54
C SER A 190 3.35 -4.98 25.24
N PRO A 191 3.59 -5.01 26.56
CA PRO A 191 4.18 -3.86 27.26
C PRO A 191 5.48 -3.33 26.63
N PRO A 192 6.39 -4.16 26.09
CA PRO A 192 7.54 -3.68 25.33
C PRO A 192 7.17 -2.91 24.05
N ALA A 193 6.20 -3.39 23.27
CA ALA A 193 5.76 -2.73 22.04
C ALA A 193 5.05 -1.40 22.35
N ALA A 194 4.12 -1.39 23.31
CA ALA A 194 3.43 -0.17 23.74
C ALA A 194 4.42 0.89 24.25
N ARG A 195 5.39 0.49 25.08
CA ARG A 195 6.45 1.39 25.55
C ARG A 195 7.29 1.94 24.40
N ALA A 196 7.62 1.13 23.40
CA ALA A 196 8.39 1.55 22.24
C ALA A 196 7.62 2.56 21.37
N VAL A 197 6.33 2.33 21.15
CA VAL A 197 5.42 3.24 20.44
C VAL A 197 5.31 4.57 21.20
N LEU A 198 5.07 4.53 22.51
CA LEU A 198 5.06 5.72 23.37
C LEU A 198 6.38 6.49 23.30
N ARG A 199 7.52 5.79 23.37
CA ARG A 199 8.84 6.41 23.25
C ARG A 199 8.98 7.15 21.91
N ASN A 200 8.51 6.58 20.81
CA ASN A 200 8.50 7.27 19.52
C ASN A 200 7.61 8.51 19.53
N MET A 201 6.34 8.35 19.93
CA MET A 201 5.35 9.43 19.91
C MET A 201 5.79 10.60 20.79
N VAL A 202 6.32 10.33 21.98
CA VAL A 202 6.84 11.34 22.90
C VAL A 202 8.09 12.01 22.35
N THR A 203 9.01 11.26 21.74
CA THR A 203 10.18 11.83 21.06
C THR A 203 9.75 12.80 19.96
N ARG A 204 8.87 12.37 19.05
CA ARG A 204 8.36 13.19 17.94
C ARG A 204 7.61 14.42 18.44
N ALA A 205 6.71 14.27 19.42
CA ALA A 205 5.97 15.39 20.00
C ALA A 205 6.93 16.43 20.58
N ALA A 206 7.96 15.98 21.30
CA ALA A 206 8.92 16.87 21.92
C ALA A 206 9.85 17.55 20.87
N GLU A 207 10.16 16.90 19.76
CA GLU A 207 10.92 17.47 18.62
C GLU A 207 10.14 18.51 17.81
N HIS A 208 8.81 18.46 17.81
CA HIS A 208 7.96 19.37 17.05
C HIS A 208 7.29 20.43 17.93
N SER A 209 7.65 20.49 19.21
CA SER A 209 7.10 21.44 20.18
C SER A 209 8.15 22.47 20.60
N PRO A 210 7.80 23.77 20.61
CA PRO A 210 8.67 24.82 21.12
C PRO A 210 8.66 24.96 22.65
N ASP A 211 7.65 24.40 23.32
CA ASP A 211 7.43 24.53 24.77
C ASP A 211 6.58 23.37 25.34
N GLU A 212 6.38 23.41 26.65
CA GLU A 212 5.65 22.41 27.44
C GLU A 212 4.16 22.32 27.07
N THR A 213 3.50 23.46 26.87
CA THR A 213 2.07 23.51 26.52
C THR A 213 1.83 22.85 25.16
N SER A 214 2.63 23.24 24.16
CA SER A 214 2.59 22.67 22.82
C SER A 214 2.91 21.17 22.85
N PHE A 215 3.84 20.74 23.69
CA PHE A 215 4.20 19.34 23.84
C PHE A 215 3.04 18.48 24.34
N PHE A 216 2.37 18.90 25.42
CA PHE A 216 1.23 18.15 25.93
C PHE A 216 0.00 18.24 25.03
N ALA A 217 -0.22 19.36 24.35
CA ALA A 217 -1.25 19.49 23.33
C ALA A 217 -1.02 18.46 22.20
N ARG A 218 0.18 18.41 21.64
CA ARG A 218 0.53 17.44 20.57
C ARG A 218 0.42 15.98 21.00
N LEU A 219 0.78 15.65 22.25
CA LEU A 219 0.59 14.30 22.77
C LEU A 219 -0.89 13.90 22.78
N ARG A 220 -1.75 14.78 23.29
CA ARG A 220 -3.20 14.53 23.32
C ARG A 220 -3.82 14.48 21.92
N GLU A 221 -3.41 15.38 21.03
CA GLU A 221 -3.79 15.36 19.61
C GLU A 221 -3.37 14.06 18.92
N SER A 222 -2.23 13.48 19.32
CA SER A 222 -1.75 12.19 18.84
C SER A 222 -2.46 11.00 19.50
N GLY A 223 -3.44 11.24 20.37
CA GLY A 223 -4.21 10.21 21.07
C GLY A 223 -3.50 9.59 22.28
N VAL A 224 -2.39 10.17 22.74
CA VAL A 224 -1.68 9.71 23.94
C VAL A 224 -2.41 10.23 25.19
N LEU A 225 -2.71 9.33 26.13
CA LEU A 225 -3.21 9.73 27.45
C LEU A 225 -2.06 10.35 28.24
N VAL A 226 -2.28 11.54 28.80
CA VAL A 226 -1.27 12.29 29.56
C VAL A 226 -1.76 12.53 30.97
N ARG A 227 -0.97 12.10 31.95
CA ARG A 227 -1.17 12.40 33.38
C ARG A 227 -0.04 13.28 33.87
N LEU A 228 -0.39 14.48 34.34
CA LEU A 228 0.56 15.43 34.93
C LEU A 228 0.74 15.15 36.42
N ARG A 229 1.94 15.40 36.92
CA ARG A 229 2.26 15.39 38.36
C ARG A 229 2.60 16.82 38.76
N PHE A 230 2.02 17.27 39.87
CA PHE A 230 2.18 18.64 40.36
C PHE A 230 3.06 18.65 41.61
N SER A 231 3.65 19.81 41.91
CA SER A 231 4.40 20.05 43.14
C SER A 231 3.44 20.15 44.32
N GLU A 232 3.83 19.61 45.47
CA GLU A 232 3.11 19.81 46.74
C GLU A 232 3.46 21.16 47.39
N ALA A 233 4.65 21.70 47.09
CA ALA A 233 5.15 22.96 47.64
C ALA A 233 4.78 24.21 46.82
N ASP A 234 4.48 24.04 45.52
CA ASP A 234 4.14 25.12 44.59
C ASP A 234 2.89 24.73 43.77
N PRO A 235 1.68 25.07 44.25
CA PRO A 235 0.43 24.68 43.60
C PRO A 235 0.36 25.16 42.15
N GLY A 236 0.19 24.22 41.21
CA GLY A 236 0.12 24.48 39.77
C GLY A 236 1.43 24.23 39.01
N GLN A 237 2.56 24.06 39.70
CA GLN A 237 3.81 23.70 39.06
C GLN A 237 3.84 22.22 38.66
N VAL A 238 3.99 21.92 37.36
CA VAL A 238 4.17 20.54 36.87
C VAL A 238 5.60 20.06 37.15
N THR A 239 5.74 19.01 37.95
CA THR A 239 7.02 18.37 38.32
C THR A 239 7.37 17.20 37.41
N GLY A 240 6.38 16.62 36.74
CA GLY A 240 6.61 15.56 35.77
C GLY A 240 5.34 15.11 35.07
N TYR A 241 5.49 14.10 34.21
CA TYR A 241 4.37 13.53 33.49
C TYR A 241 4.51 12.02 33.36
N ALA A 242 3.39 11.36 33.11
CA ALA A 242 3.31 9.98 32.66
C ALA A 242 2.38 9.89 31.46
N VAL A 243 2.67 8.95 30.57
CA VAL A 243 1.88 8.68 29.36
C VAL A 243 1.40 7.25 29.32
N SER A 244 0.27 7.05 28.66
CA SER A 244 -0.27 5.73 28.34
C SER A 244 -0.92 5.76 26.97
N LEU A 245 -1.04 4.59 26.34
CA LEU A 245 -1.83 4.47 25.12
C LEU A 245 -3.26 4.06 25.50
N PRO A 246 -4.29 4.53 24.77
CA PRO A 246 -5.67 4.16 25.04
C PRO A 246 -5.89 2.65 24.97
N GLY A 247 -6.40 2.04 26.05
CA GLY A 247 -6.63 0.58 26.12
C GLY A 247 -5.38 -0.26 26.44
N HIS A 248 -4.23 0.37 26.69
CA HIS A 248 -3.04 -0.32 27.21
C HIS A 248 -3.14 -0.43 28.73
N THR A 249 -3.81 -1.48 29.20
CA THR A 249 -4.15 -1.69 30.61
C THR A 249 -3.41 -2.85 31.26
N GLY A 250 -3.31 -2.83 32.59
CA GLY A 250 -2.79 -3.92 33.39
C GLY A 250 -3.82 -5.06 33.58
N PRO A 251 -3.46 -6.12 34.32
CA PRO A 251 -4.37 -7.22 34.65
C PRO A 251 -5.63 -6.77 35.41
N ASP A 252 -5.54 -5.65 36.12
CA ASP A 252 -6.60 -4.98 36.87
C ASP A 252 -7.51 -4.09 36.01
N GLY A 253 -7.24 -3.99 34.70
CA GLY A 253 -7.96 -3.10 33.79
C GLY A 253 -7.57 -1.62 33.92
N ALA A 254 -6.62 -1.26 34.79
CA ALA A 254 -6.17 0.11 34.94
C ALA A 254 -5.14 0.47 33.84
N PRO A 255 -5.12 1.71 33.31
CA PRO A 255 -4.13 2.11 32.32
C PRO A 255 -2.69 1.98 32.85
N LEU A 256 -1.81 1.38 32.05
CA LEU A 256 -0.39 1.27 32.37
C LEU A 256 0.33 2.57 32.01
N TRP A 257 0.86 3.25 33.03
CA TRP A 257 1.51 4.56 32.90
C TRP A 257 3.04 4.46 32.84
N TYR A 258 3.64 5.18 31.89
CA TYR A 258 5.08 5.30 31.75
C TYR A 258 5.52 6.76 31.92
N GLY A 259 6.35 7.02 32.94
CA GLY A 259 7.03 8.31 33.05
C GLY A 259 8.06 8.50 31.94
N GLY A 260 8.35 9.75 31.56
CA GLY A 260 9.30 10.05 30.48
C GLY A 260 10.66 9.35 30.63
N GLY A 261 11.22 9.31 31.85
CA GLY A 261 12.47 8.59 32.14
C GLY A 261 12.41 7.07 31.94
N ARG A 262 11.23 6.44 32.09
CA ARG A 262 11.02 5.01 31.79
C ARG A 262 10.93 4.73 30.28
N LEU A 263 10.65 5.75 29.47
CA LEU A 263 10.70 5.63 28.01
C LEU A 263 12.14 5.75 27.53
N THR A 264 12.81 6.84 27.90
CA THR A 264 14.26 7.00 27.79
C THR A 264 14.71 8.14 28.69
N ALA A 265 15.95 8.09 29.14
CA ALA A 265 16.52 9.08 30.06
C ALA A 265 16.34 10.53 29.55
N GLY A 266 16.41 10.78 28.24
CA GLY A 266 16.26 12.11 27.64
C GLY A 266 14.86 12.70 27.67
N LEU A 267 13.82 11.93 28.00
CA LEU A 267 12.42 12.39 27.97
C LEU A 267 11.89 12.80 29.36
N THR A 268 12.74 13.07 30.35
CA THR A 268 12.25 13.65 31.61
C THR A 268 11.86 15.11 31.41
N LEU A 269 10.83 15.60 32.12
CA LEU A 269 10.34 16.97 31.96
C LEU A 269 11.44 18.04 32.17
N PRO A 270 12.33 17.92 33.18
CA PRO A 270 13.44 18.86 33.33
C PRO A 270 14.38 18.90 32.12
N ARG A 271 14.73 17.74 31.55
CA ARG A 271 15.59 17.67 30.35
C ARG A 271 14.92 18.26 29.11
N LEU A 272 13.62 18.03 28.95
CA LEU A 272 12.85 18.64 27.85
C LEU A 272 12.82 20.17 27.96
N ARG A 273 12.63 20.71 29.17
CA ARG A 273 12.66 22.16 29.43
C ARG A 273 14.02 22.78 29.06
N VAL A 274 15.12 22.14 29.46
CA VAL A 274 16.48 22.58 29.06
C VAL A 274 16.62 22.58 27.54
N ARG A 275 16.21 21.50 26.88
CA ARG A 275 16.30 21.38 25.41
C ARG A 275 15.48 22.45 24.68
N TRP A 276 14.27 22.75 25.14
CA TRP A 276 13.44 23.80 24.51
C TRP A 276 14.03 25.20 24.69
N LYS A 277 14.69 25.46 25.83
CA LYS A 277 15.45 26.71 26.04
C LYS A 277 16.67 26.78 25.13
N GLU A 278 17.45 25.72 25.01
CA GLU A 278 18.65 25.68 24.15
C GLU A 278 18.31 25.77 22.65
N ARG A 279 17.21 25.14 22.22
CA ARG A 279 16.76 25.21 20.83
C ARG A 279 16.25 26.59 20.43
N ARG A 280 15.77 27.41 21.39
CA ARG A 280 15.54 28.83 21.13
C ARG A 280 16.83 29.60 20.85
N SER A 281 17.98 29.07 21.28
CA SER A 281 19.30 29.71 21.14
C SER A 281 20.17 29.14 20.02
N ARG A 282 19.83 28.00 19.40
CA ARG A 282 20.60 27.38 18.29
C ARG A 282 19.70 26.99 17.10
N SER A 283 20.16 27.32 15.89
CA SER A 283 19.62 26.82 14.62
C SER A 283 19.60 25.28 14.62
N ALA A 284 18.48 24.70 14.19
CA ALA A 284 18.11 23.32 14.44
C ALA A 284 18.99 22.30 13.68
N GLU A 285 20.02 21.78 14.33
CA GLU A 285 20.70 20.55 13.92
C GLU A 285 19.75 19.34 14.12
N HIS A 286 19.61 18.53 13.08
CA HIS A 286 18.71 17.37 13.02
C HIS A 286 19.27 16.23 13.90
N LEU A 287 18.59 15.93 15.01
CA LEU A 287 18.92 14.81 15.89
C LEU A 287 18.68 13.47 15.17
N GLY A 288 19.58 12.51 15.41
CA GLY A 288 19.57 11.19 14.80
C GLY A 288 18.21 10.50 14.86
N ALA A 289 17.76 9.97 13.72
CA ALA A 289 16.42 9.40 13.56
C ALA A 289 16.15 8.27 14.58
N PHE A 290 15.05 8.40 15.33
CA PHE A 290 14.52 7.35 16.21
C PHE A 290 14.44 6.01 15.46
N ARG A 291 14.89 4.92 16.10
CA ARG A 291 14.75 3.55 15.59
C ARG A 291 14.24 2.61 16.67
N PHE A 292 13.33 1.72 16.29
CA PHE A 292 12.94 0.58 17.12
C PHE A 292 14.08 -0.44 17.19
N THR A 293 14.23 -1.12 18.33
CA THR A 293 15.10 -2.29 18.45
C THR A 293 14.49 -3.49 17.73
N ALA A 294 15.27 -4.53 17.44
CA ALA A 294 14.75 -5.74 16.78
C ALA A 294 13.61 -6.42 17.59
N PRO A 295 13.74 -6.64 18.92
CA PRO A 295 12.64 -7.23 19.71
C PRO A 295 11.36 -6.38 19.74
N GLU A 296 11.50 -5.04 19.77
CA GLU A 296 10.34 -4.14 19.72
C GLU A 296 9.64 -4.21 18.36
N ARG A 297 10.39 -4.29 17.26
CA ARG A 297 9.81 -4.53 15.93
C ARG A 297 9.10 -5.87 15.89
N ASP A 298 9.74 -6.94 16.35
CA ASP A 298 9.14 -8.29 16.36
C ASP A 298 7.82 -8.32 17.14
N ALA A 299 7.74 -7.61 18.28
CA ALA A 299 6.51 -7.50 19.04
C ALA A 299 5.40 -6.76 18.27
N ILE A 300 5.74 -5.72 17.50
CA ILE A 300 4.79 -5.01 16.62
C ILE A 300 4.33 -5.93 15.48
N TYR A 301 5.24 -6.66 14.83
CA TYR A 301 4.90 -7.61 13.76
C TYR A 301 4.06 -8.78 14.28
N ALA A 302 4.34 -9.29 15.48
CA ALA A 302 3.54 -10.32 16.12
C ALA A 302 2.11 -9.82 16.43
N HIS A 303 1.97 -8.58 16.91
CA HIS A 303 0.65 -7.97 17.09
C HIS A 303 -0.07 -7.82 15.75
N ALA A 304 0.62 -7.34 14.71
CA ALA A 304 0.05 -7.21 13.37
C ALA A 304 -0.44 -8.55 12.79
N ALA A 305 0.32 -9.62 12.99
CA ALA A 305 -0.05 -10.96 12.57
C ALA A 305 -1.36 -11.41 13.25
N ARG A 306 -1.49 -11.20 14.58
CA ARG A 306 -2.71 -11.51 15.33
C ARG A 306 -3.92 -10.69 14.85
N GLN A 307 -3.74 -9.40 14.60
CA GLN A 307 -4.83 -8.54 14.12
C GLN A 307 -5.28 -8.92 12.69
N ALA A 308 -4.35 -9.29 11.81
CA ALA A 308 -4.68 -9.81 10.49
C ALA A 308 -5.47 -11.13 10.58
N ALA A 309 -5.09 -12.03 11.51
CA ALA A 309 -5.81 -13.27 11.76
C ALA A 309 -7.24 -13.03 12.28
N ALA A 310 -7.39 -12.14 13.26
CA ALA A 310 -8.68 -11.76 13.83
C ALA A 310 -9.60 -11.14 12.78
N ALA A 311 -9.08 -10.24 11.93
CA ALA A 311 -9.83 -9.64 10.85
C ALA A 311 -10.23 -10.65 9.77
N ALA A 312 -9.35 -11.61 9.43
CA ALA A 312 -9.68 -12.67 8.48
C ALA A 312 -10.85 -13.51 8.99
N GLU A 313 -10.85 -13.82 10.29
CA GLU A 313 -11.89 -14.60 10.93
C GLU A 313 -13.22 -13.82 11.06
N HIS A 314 -13.17 -12.53 11.41
CA HIS A 314 -14.33 -11.66 11.35
C HIS A 314 -14.94 -11.61 9.93
N ILE A 315 -14.11 -11.43 8.90
CA ILE A 315 -14.57 -11.37 7.50
C ILE A 315 -15.22 -12.69 7.07
N ARG A 316 -14.65 -13.84 7.46
CA ARG A 316 -15.26 -15.15 7.17
C ARG A 316 -16.64 -15.30 7.81
N ARG A 317 -16.80 -14.92 9.07
CA ARG A 317 -18.12 -14.94 9.72
C ARG A 317 -19.13 -14.06 8.99
N CYS A 318 -18.74 -12.82 8.69
CA CYS A 318 -19.58 -11.88 7.94
C CYS A 318 -19.93 -12.39 6.54
N ALA A 319 -19.03 -13.10 5.85
CA ALA A 319 -19.32 -13.66 4.53
C ALA A 319 -20.53 -14.61 4.53
N HIS A 320 -20.82 -15.26 5.66
CA HIS A 320 -21.95 -16.17 5.82
C HIS A 320 -23.20 -15.52 6.42
N SER A 321 -23.06 -14.45 7.20
CA SER A 321 -24.18 -13.80 7.91
C SER A 321 -24.56 -12.44 7.32
N ASP A 322 -23.69 -11.45 7.45
CA ASP A 322 -23.86 -10.09 6.91
C ASP A 322 -22.60 -9.64 6.14
N PRO A 323 -22.56 -9.87 4.83
CA PRO A 323 -21.41 -9.47 4.01
C PRO A 323 -21.15 -7.96 3.99
N ALA A 324 -22.15 -7.11 4.31
CA ALA A 324 -21.96 -5.66 4.31
C ALA A 324 -21.12 -5.19 5.51
N ALA A 325 -21.24 -5.86 6.67
CA ALA A 325 -20.49 -5.52 7.88
C ALA A 325 -18.96 -5.61 7.71
N ALA A 326 -18.49 -6.53 6.86
CA ALA A 326 -17.06 -6.74 6.59
C ALA A 326 -16.45 -5.75 5.58
N ALA A 327 -17.24 -4.85 4.98
CA ALA A 327 -16.78 -3.98 3.90
C ALA A 327 -15.61 -3.07 4.32
N ASP A 328 -15.63 -2.52 5.54
CA ASP A 328 -14.56 -1.65 6.04
C ASP A 328 -13.30 -2.42 6.44
N ALA A 329 -13.44 -3.63 7.00
CA ALA A 329 -12.30 -4.49 7.28
C ALA A 329 -11.58 -4.92 5.99
N ALA A 330 -12.34 -5.30 4.95
CA ALA A 330 -11.79 -5.60 3.63
C ALA A 330 -11.12 -4.36 2.97
N TRP A 331 -11.66 -3.16 3.19
CA TRP A 331 -11.01 -1.94 2.69
C TRP A 331 -9.71 -1.62 3.45
N ALA A 332 -9.73 -1.72 4.78
CA ALA A 332 -8.57 -1.49 5.65
C ALA A 332 -7.44 -2.51 5.44
N ALA A 333 -7.75 -3.74 5.01
CA ALA A 333 -6.75 -4.75 4.71
C ALA A 333 -5.77 -4.33 3.61
N ALA A 334 -6.21 -3.49 2.65
CA ALA A 334 -5.32 -2.93 1.63
C ALA A 334 -4.21 -2.07 2.26
N ASP A 335 -4.52 -1.36 3.35
CA ASP A 335 -3.55 -0.52 4.06
C ASP A 335 -2.44 -1.36 4.64
N THR A 336 -2.81 -2.43 5.35
CA THR A 336 -1.85 -3.38 5.96
C THR A 336 -0.96 -4.02 4.89
N LEU A 337 -1.52 -4.39 3.73
CA LEU A 337 -0.76 -4.95 2.61
C LEU A 337 0.26 -3.95 2.04
N HIS A 338 -0.16 -2.70 1.78
CA HIS A 338 0.72 -1.67 1.22
C HIS A 338 1.87 -1.30 2.17
N VAL A 339 1.59 -1.14 3.47
CA VAL A 339 2.65 -0.83 4.45
C VAL A 339 3.56 -2.04 4.72
N ALA A 340 3.03 -3.26 4.77
CA ALA A 340 3.84 -4.47 4.93
C ALA A 340 4.76 -4.69 3.73
N ALA A 341 4.26 -4.48 2.51
CA ALA A 341 5.07 -4.57 1.29
C ALA A 341 6.24 -3.56 1.29
N ARG A 342 6.01 -2.34 1.80
CA ARG A 342 7.09 -1.34 1.94
C ARG A 342 8.08 -1.72 3.04
N ALA A 343 7.60 -2.06 4.23
CA ALA A 343 8.44 -2.34 5.40
C ALA A 343 9.30 -3.61 5.23
N LEU A 344 8.79 -4.61 4.51
CA LEU A 344 9.50 -5.86 4.21
C LEU A 344 10.28 -5.81 2.88
N ARG A 345 10.23 -4.70 2.14
CA ARG A 345 10.93 -4.47 0.86
C ARG A 345 10.77 -5.59 -0.18
N SER A 346 9.64 -6.30 -0.16
CA SER A 346 9.41 -7.46 -1.03
C SER A 346 8.66 -7.05 -2.33
N PRO A 347 9.25 -7.30 -3.52
CA PRO A 347 8.56 -7.08 -4.79
C PRO A 347 7.31 -7.95 -4.96
N THR A 348 7.32 -9.18 -4.45
CA THR A 348 6.17 -10.08 -4.53
C THR A 348 5.03 -9.64 -3.61
N LEU A 349 5.33 -9.14 -2.39
CA LEU A 349 4.31 -8.51 -1.54
C LEU A 349 3.72 -7.24 -2.16
N ARG A 350 4.54 -6.49 -2.90
CA ARG A 350 4.08 -5.33 -3.67
C ARG A 350 3.08 -5.73 -4.75
N CYS A 351 3.38 -6.78 -5.52
CA CYS A 351 2.42 -7.35 -6.47
C CYS A 351 1.13 -7.82 -5.78
N ALA A 352 1.23 -8.41 -4.59
CA ALA A 352 0.05 -8.79 -3.81
C ALA A 352 -0.82 -7.59 -3.42
N ALA A 353 -0.21 -6.52 -2.91
CA ALA A 353 -0.92 -5.30 -2.54
C ALA A 353 -1.61 -4.64 -3.76
N ASP A 354 -0.90 -4.58 -4.89
CA ASP A 354 -1.43 -4.04 -6.14
C ASP A 354 -2.57 -4.91 -6.74
N ALA A 355 -2.50 -6.23 -6.59
CA ALA A 355 -3.58 -7.13 -6.99
C ALA A 355 -4.80 -7.00 -6.06
N TYR A 356 -4.57 -6.79 -4.76
CA TYR A 356 -5.63 -6.69 -3.74
C TYR A 356 -6.47 -5.42 -3.86
N ASP A 357 -5.91 -4.33 -4.38
CA ASP A 357 -6.56 -3.02 -4.52
C ASP A 357 -8.02 -3.08 -5.00
N ARG A 358 -8.31 -3.93 -6.00
CA ARG A 358 -9.68 -4.08 -6.52
C ARG A 358 -10.60 -4.82 -5.54
N ALA A 359 -10.08 -5.80 -4.81
CA ALA A 359 -10.83 -6.55 -3.81
C ALA A 359 -11.27 -5.67 -2.64
N ALA A 360 -10.48 -4.64 -2.30
CA ALA A 360 -10.74 -3.74 -1.19
C ALA A 360 -11.89 -2.74 -1.45
N ARG A 361 -12.03 -2.26 -2.69
CA ARG A 361 -12.87 -1.09 -3.00
C ARG A 361 -14.37 -1.39 -3.04
N THR A 362 -15.15 -0.46 -2.50
CA THR A 362 -16.60 -0.39 -2.75
C THR A 362 -16.85 0.22 -4.14
N PRO A 363 -17.86 -0.27 -4.88
CA PRO A 363 -18.29 0.33 -6.14
C PRO A 363 -18.45 1.85 -6.10
N HIS A 364 -18.10 2.49 -7.21
CA HIS A 364 -18.15 3.92 -7.51
C HIS A 364 -17.27 4.80 -6.61
N GLY A 365 -16.28 4.20 -5.93
CA GLY A 365 -15.37 4.93 -5.05
C GLY A 365 -16.02 5.42 -3.77
N ARG A 366 -17.13 4.80 -3.34
CA ARG A 366 -17.72 5.03 -2.03
C ARG A 366 -16.76 4.54 -0.94
N LEU A 367 -16.75 5.23 0.19
CA LEU A 367 -16.05 4.76 1.39
C LEU A 367 -17.01 3.88 2.20
N PRO A 368 -16.57 2.70 2.69
CA PRO A 368 -17.38 1.91 3.58
C PRO A 368 -17.57 2.62 4.94
N ARG A 369 -18.65 2.28 5.65
CA ARG A 369 -18.88 2.77 7.02
C ARG A 369 -17.83 2.18 7.95
N ARG A 370 -17.26 3.02 8.82
CA ARG A 370 -16.22 2.62 9.78
C ARG A 370 -16.69 1.49 10.69
N SER A 371 -15.86 0.47 10.86
CA SER A 371 -16.06 -0.63 11.82
C SER A 371 -14.89 -0.74 12.80
N ARG A 372 -15.09 -1.47 13.89
CA ARG A 372 -14.04 -1.76 14.87
C ARG A 372 -12.86 -2.49 14.21
N ASP A 373 -13.11 -3.57 13.48
CA ASP A 373 -12.08 -4.38 12.81
C ASP A 373 -11.31 -3.59 11.73
N GLY A 374 -12.01 -2.77 10.94
CA GLY A 374 -11.34 -1.90 9.98
C GLY A 374 -10.49 -0.82 10.64
N ASN A 375 -10.92 -0.28 11.79
CA ASN A 375 -10.11 0.64 12.58
C ASN A 375 -8.87 -0.04 13.19
N GLN A 376 -9.00 -1.29 13.65
CA GLN A 376 -7.86 -2.07 14.13
C GLN A 376 -6.83 -2.33 13.03
N LEU A 377 -7.26 -2.77 11.84
CA LEU A 377 -6.35 -2.94 10.70
C LEU A 377 -5.63 -1.65 10.31
N ARG A 378 -6.32 -0.51 10.31
CA ARG A 378 -5.69 0.81 10.07
C ARG A 378 -4.69 1.19 11.17
N ARG A 379 -4.97 0.89 12.43
CA ARG A 379 -4.01 1.06 13.55
C ARG A 379 -2.78 0.18 13.33
N THR A 380 -2.99 -1.10 13.03
CA THR A 380 -1.92 -2.05 12.69
C THR A 380 -1.07 -1.54 11.52
N ALA A 381 -1.68 -1.01 10.47
CA ALA A 381 -0.95 -0.47 9.33
C ALA A 381 -0.04 0.71 9.72
N ARG A 382 -0.53 1.61 10.59
CA ARG A 382 0.29 2.70 11.14
C ARG A 382 1.44 2.20 12.00
N LEU A 383 1.22 1.16 12.81
CA LEU A 383 2.27 0.54 13.63
C LEU A 383 3.37 -0.10 12.76
N ILE A 384 3.01 -0.83 11.70
CA ILE A 384 3.99 -1.37 10.74
C ILE A 384 4.77 -0.23 10.06
N ALA A 385 4.06 0.78 9.57
CA ALA A 385 4.67 1.95 8.92
C ALA A 385 5.52 2.80 9.88
N LEU A 386 5.36 2.63 11.18
CA LEU A 386 6.13 3.27 12.22
C LEU A 386 7.37 2.43 12.60
N ALA A 387 7.21 1.11 12.75
CA ALA A 387 8.30 0.17 13.02
C ALA A 387 9.42 0.26 11.97
N GLY A 388 9.06 0.66 10.74
CA GLY A 388 9.99 0.92 9.66
C GLY A 388 10.52 -0.36 9.02
N ASP A 389 11.57 -0.20 8.23
CA ASP A 389 12.13 -1.29 7.44
C ASP A 389 12.74 -2.37 8.34
N VAL A 390 12.47 -3.64 8.02
CA VAL A 390 13.17 -4.77 8.62
C VAL A 390 14.51 -4.91 7.90
N THR A 391 15.59 -4.47 8.54
CA THR A 391 16.96 -4.75 8.08
C THR A 391 17.41 -6.08 8.67
N GLY A 392 17.47 -7.14 7.85
CA GLY A 392 17.92 -8.48 8.25
C GLY A 392 17.05 -9.60 7.66
N ASP A 393 17.41 -10.86 7.95
CA ASP A 393 16.63 -12.04 7.56
C ASP A 393 15.17 -11.94 8.04
N SER A 394 14.26 -12.51 7.24
CA SER A 394 12.82 -12.49 7.56
C SER A 394 12.59 -13.14 8.93
N THR A 395 12.23 -12.33 9.92
CA THR A 395 11.95 -12.84 11.26
C THR A 395 10.71 -13.74 11.24
N LEU A 396 10.62 -14.70 12.18
CA LEU A 396 9.46 -15.58 12.29
C LEU A 396 8.14 -14.79 12.41
N THR A 397 8.18 -13.60 13.01
CA THR A 397 7.01 -12.71 13.14
C THR A 397 6.61 -12.07 11.80
N ALA A 398 7.56 -11.73 10.94
CA ALA A 398 7.28 -11.27 9.57
C ALA A 398 6.67 -12.39 8.72
N ILE A 399 7.18 -13.62 8.82
CA ILE A 399 6.61 -14.80 8.15
C ILE A 399 5.18 -15.05 8.65
N ALA A 400 4.93 -14.97 9.96
CA ALA A 400 3.60 -15.09 10.54
C ALA A 400 2.65 -13.98 10.08
N LEU A 401 3.13 -12.74 9.92
CA LEU A 401 2.34 -11.66 9.35
C LEU A 401 1.92 -11.99 7.91
N VAL A 402 2.86 -12.40 7.05
CA VAL A 402 2.55 -12.80 5.67
C VAL A 402 1.53 -13.95 5.65
N ALA A 403 1.62 -14.91 6.59
CA ALA A 403 0.69 -16.04 6.69
C ALA A 403 -0.74 -15.57 6.93
N ASN A 404 -0.89 -14.66 7.88
CA ASN A 404 -2.19 -14.12 8.24
C ASN A 404 -2.73 -13.16 7.17
N LEU A 405 -1.86 -12.50 6.40
CA LEU A 405 -2.26 -11.76 5.20
C LEU A 405 -2.77 -12.69 4.09
N VAL A 406 -2.21 -13.91 3.92
CA VAL A 406 -2.78 -14.93 3.00
C VAL A 406 -4.19 -15.29 3.45
N ALA A 407 -4.36 -15.62 4.74
CA ALA A 407 -5.67 -15.99 5.29
C ALA A 407 -6.69 -14.85 5.14
N LEU A 408 -6.26 -13.60 5.33
CA LEU A 408 -7.08 -12.41 5.14
C LEU A 408 -7.50 -12.22 3.68
N ALA A 409 -6.58 -12.39 2.72
CA ALA A 409 -6.90 -12.30 1.29
C ALA A 409 -7.86 -13.41 0.84
N VAL A 410 -7.72 -14.62 1.38
CA VAL A 410 -8.65 -15.73 1.13
C VAL A 410 -10.04 -15.42 1.70
N ALA A 411 -10.13 -14.98 2.95
CA ALA A 411 -11.40 -14.57 3.57
C ALA A 411 -12.12 -13.48 2.75
N VAL A 412 -11.37 -12.52 2.21
CA VAL A 412 -11.93 -11.49 1.33
C VAL A 412 -12.39 -12.06 0.00
N ALA A 413 -11.69 -13.07 -0.56
CA ALA A 413 -12.15 -13.74 -1.77
C ALA A 413 -13.50 -14.44 -1.55
N GLU A 414 -13.69 -15.10 -0.41
CA GLU A 414 -14.95 -15.72 0.01
C GLU A 414 -16.04 -14.67 0.20
N LEU A 415 -15.75 -13.57 0.90
CA LEU A 415 -16.67 -12.44 1.06
C LEU A 415 -17.15 -11.90 -0.29
N ARG A 416 -16.22 -11.68 -1.24
CA ARG A 416 -16.57 -11.16 -2.56
C ARG A 416 -17.32 -12.18 -3.41
N GLN A 417 -17.10 -13.47 -3.18
CA GLN A 417 -17.87 -14.53 -3.82
C GLN A 417 -19.30 -14.58 -3.29
N ALA A 418 -19.50 -14.49 -1.96
CA ALA A 418 -20.82 -14.38 -1.34
C ALA A 418 -21.61 -13.17 -1.85
N GLN A 419 -20.93 -12.05 -2.10
CA GLN A 419 -21.50 -10.84 -2.70
C GLN A 419 -21.70 -10.92 -4.23
N GLN A 420 -21.34 -12.03 -4.89
CA GLN A 420 -21.40 -12.18 -6.35
C GLN A 420 -20.50 -11.18 -7.12
N HIS A 421 -19.43 -10.69 -6.49
CA HIS A 421 -18.45 -9.77 -7.06
C HIS A 421 -17.24 -10.52 -7.66
N ALA A 422 -17.47 -11.26 -8.75
CA ALA A 422 -16.47 -12.18 -9.34
C ALA A 422 -15.09 -11.54 -9.63
N ALA A 423 -15.06 -10.32 -10.17
CA ALA A 423 -13.80 -9.63 -10.48
C ALA A 423 -13.01 -9.22 -9.23
N GLN A 424 -13.70 -8.90 -8.13
CA GLN A 424 -13.07 -8.57 -6.85
C GLN A 424 -12.59 -9.85 -6.14
N ALA A 425 -13.35 -10.94 -6.21
CA ALA A 425 -12.93 -12.24 -5.70
C ALA A 425 -11.67 -12.76 -6.42
N ALA A 426 -11.60 -12.61 -7.75
CA ALA A 426 -10.41 -12.96 -8.53
C ALA A 426 -9.18 -12.13 -8.14
N ALA A 427 -9.36 -10.83 -7.89
CA ALA A 427 -8.30 -9.94 -7.42
C ALA A 427 -7.75 -10.36 -6.05
N ALA A 428 -8.65 -10.73 -5.11
CA ALA A 428 -8.27 -11.24 -3.79
C ALA A 428 -7.50 -12.56 -3.89
N ARG A 429 -7.93 -13.49 -4.76
CA ARG A 429 -7.20 -14.75 -5.02
C ARG A 429 -5.82 -14.52 -5.63
N SER A 430 -5.70 -13.60 -6.58
CA SER A 430 -4.40 -13.22 -7.16
C SER A 430 -3.46 -12.65 -6.10
N ALA A 431 -3.97 -11.81 -5.19
CA ALA A 431 -3.19 -11.30 -4.07
C ALA A 431 -2.74 -12.44 -3.15
N ALA A 432 -3.64 -13.35 -2.77
CA ALA A 432 -3.30 -14.52 -1.96
C ALA A 432 -2.21 -15.39 -2.61
N GLN A 433 -2.21 -15.54 -3.93
CA GLN A 433 -1.17 -16.29 -4.64
C GLN A 433 0.20 -15.61 -4.52
N HIS A 434 0.30 -14.30 -4.82
CA HIS A 434 1.55 -13.56 -4.66
C HIS A 434 2.10 -13.59 -3.23
N LEU A 435 1.21 -13.60 -2.22
CA LEU A 435 1.61 -13.77 -0.82
C LEU A 435 2.18 -15.17 -0.55
N ARG A 436 1.58 -16.24 -1.09
CA ARG A 436 2.12 -17.61 -0.98
C ARG A 436 3.47 -17.73 -1.69
N ASP A 437 3.61 -17.14 -2.87
CA ASP A 437 4.89 -17.13 -3.60
C ASP A 437 5.99 -16.47 -2.76
N THR A 438 5.64 -15.37 -2.06
CA THR A 438 6.56 -14.71 -1.10
C THR A 438 6.99 -15.66 0.02
N MET A 439 6.07 -16.44 0.59
CA MET A 439 6.41 -17.41 1.64
C MET A 439 7.30 -18.53 1.14
N THR A 440 7.04 -19.03 -0.07
CA THR A 440 7.86 -20.09 -0.69
C THR A 440 9.29 -19.60 -0.89
N LEU A 441 9.46 -18.37 -1.39
CA LEU A 441 10.77 -17.74 -1.53
C LEU A 441 11.47 -17.60 -0.17
N ALA A 442 10.78 -17.09 0.86
CA ALA A 442 11.35 -16.93 2.20
C ALA A 442 11.78 -18.27 2.82
N ARG A 443 11.00 -19.34 2.64
CA ARG A 443 11.34 -20.70 3.11
C ARG A 443 12.53 -21.29 2.36
N SER A 444 12.67 -21.00 1.07
CA SER A 444 13.79 -21.49 0.26
C SER A 444 15.13 -20.83 0.60
N GLN A 445 15.09 -19.60 1.13
CA GLN A 445 16.25 -18.82 1.52
C GLN A 445 16.66 -19.02 2.99
N ALA A 446 15.79 -19.60 3.82
CA ALA A 446 16.15 -19.95 5.19
C ALA A 446 17.32 -20.95 5.16
N PRO A 447 18.41 -20.72 5.92
CA PRO A 447 19.51 -21.66 5.98
C PRO A 447 18.94 -23.01 6.40
N ARG A 448 19.14 -24.03 5.54
CA ARG A 448 18.87 -25.41 5.93
C ARG A 448 19.79 -25.65 7.12
N THR A 449 19.24 -25.65 8.34
CA THR A 449 19.92 -26.24 9.48
C THR A 449 20.35 -27.61 9.01
N ALA A 450 21.65 -27.80 8.83
CA ALA A 450 22.22 -29.09 8.49
C ALA A 450 21.61 -30.06 9.49
N LYS A 451 20.79 -31.00 8.99
CA LYS A 451 20.38 -32.14 9.80
C LYS A 451 21.68 -32.70 10.35
N GLY A 452 21.81 -32.71 11.68
CA GLY A 452 22.97 -33.22 12.36
C GLY A 452 23.36 -34.54 11.74
N GLU A 453 24.50 -34.54 11.06
CA GLU A 453 25.17 -35.77 10.67
C GLU A 453 25.58 -36.40 12.00
N ALA A 454 24.89 -37.49 12.36
CA ALA A 454 25.16 -38.24 13.55
C ALA A 454 26.66 -38.60 13.57
N PRO A 455 27.35 -38.49 14.72
CA PRO A 455 28.78 -38.78 14.77
C PRO A 455 28.97 -40.27 14.46
N ARG A 456 29.51 -40.57 13.28
CA ARG A 456 30.02 -41.91 12.97
C ARG A 456 31.23 -42.16 13.86
N ARG A 457 31.02 -42.96 14.92
CA ARG A 457 32.08 -43.59 15.69
C ARG A 457 32.81 -44.59 14.81
N GLY A 458 34.13 -44.42 14.75
CA GLY A 458 35.11 -45.50 14.57
C GLY A 458 35.51 -45.79 13.13
N GLU A 459 36.68 -45.30 12.73
CA GLU A 459 37.80 -46.21 12.45
C GLU A 459 39.13 -45.48 12.57
N ALA A 460 40.09 -46.15 13.18
CA ALA A 460 41.39 -45.63 13.56
C ALA A 460 42.35 -45.60 12.37
N ALA A 461 43.20 -44.57 12.39
CA ALA A 461 44.61 -44.55 11.96
C ALA A 461 44.97 -45.21 10.62
N ARG A 462 45.47 -44.38 9.70
CA ARG A 462 46.79 -44.62 9.09
C ARG A 462 47.47 -43.30 8.74
N ALA A 463 48.67 -43.18 9.28
CA ALA A 463 49.64 -42.14 9.01
C ALA A 463 50.18 -42.25 7.58
N ALA A 464 50.20 -41.11 6.88
CA ALA A 464 51.14 -40.79 5.80
C ALA A 464 51.14 -39.25 5.64
N ASP A 465 51.81 -38.64 6.60
CA ASP A 465 52.71 -37.49 6.50
C ASP A 465 52.93 -36.77 5.16
N ILE A 466 53.05 -35.43 5.30
CA ILE A 466 54.04 -34.50 4.67
C ILE A 466 53.78 -34.19 3.18
N ALA A 467 53.82 -32.96 2.63
CA ALA A 467 54.35 -31.62 2.91
C ALA A 467 53.43 -30.62 2.14
N GLY A 468 53.25 -29.34 2.48
CA GLY A 468 54.25 -28.29 2.64
C GLY A 468 54.15 -27.29 1.49
N THR A 469 53.64 -26.09 1.82
CA THR A 469 53.97 -24.75 1.29
C THR A 469 53.66 -24.38 -0.18
N ASP A 470 52.78 -23.37 -0.30
CA ASP A 470 52.94 -22.09 -1.02
C ASP A 470 53.76 -22.03 -2.32
N PHE A 471 53.17 -21.47 -3.39
CA PHE A 471 53.73 -20.30 -4.12
C PHE A 471 52.69 -19.71 -5.11
N PRO A 472 52.74 -18.41 -5.45
CA PRO A 472 51.75 -17.70 -6.28
C PRO A 472 52.22 -17.38 -7.71
N ALA A 473 51.24 -16.94 -8.52
CA ALA A 473 51.34 -15.98 -9.64
C ALA A 473 51.61 -16.46 -11.10
N SER A 474 50.68 -16.01 -11.97
CA SER A 474 50.86 -15.32 -13.26
C SER A 474 51.00 -16.07 -14.61
N LEU A 475 50.01 -15.73 -15.46
CA LEU A 475 50.10 -15.26 -16.86
C LEU A 475 50.60 -16.18 -18.01
N ARG A 476 49.62 -16.42 -18.90
CA ARG A 476 49.60 -16.15 -20.36
C ARG A 476 50.14 -17.16 -21.40
N LEU A 477 49.28 -17.26 -22.42
CA LEU A 477 49.50 -17.38 -23.88
C LEU A 477 49.65 -18.78 -24.50
N GLY A 478 48.80 -19.05 -25.50
CA GLY A 478 49.00 -20.10 -26.50
C GLY A 478 47.72 -20.68 -27.12
N PHE A 479 47.09 -19.96 -28.06
CA PHE A 479 46.31 -20.58 -29.16
C PHE A 479 47.30 -21.24 -30.16
N PRO A 480 46.92 -22.16 -31.11
CA PRO A 480 45.63 -22.19 -31.82
C PRO A 480 45.05 -23.55 -32.30
N LEU A 481 43.78 -23.46 -32.74
CA LEU A 481 43.08 -24.10 -33.89
C LEU A 481 43.08 -25.63 -34.06
N VAL A 482 41.87 -26.23 -34.10
CA VAL A 482 41.36 -26.95 -35.28
C VAL A 482 39.83 -26.75 -35.37
N ALA A 483 39.37 -26.48 -36.59
CA ALA A 483 37.99 -26.22 -36.99
C ALA A 483 37.12 -27.50 -37.02
N ASP A 484 35.80 -27.33 -36.88
CA ASP A 484 34.92 -28.01 -37.84
C ASP A 484 33.63 -27.22 -38.14
N GLN A 485 33.21 -27.36 -39.38
CA GLN A 485 32.23 -26.56 -40.11
C GLN A 485 30.82 -27.12 -39.93
N ILE A 486 29.81 -26.26 -39.70
CA ILE A 486 28.44 -26.52 -40.16
C ILE A 486 27.88 -25.27 -40.84
N ARG A 487 27.57 -25.44 -42.13
CA ARG A 487 26.96 -24.49 -43.07
C ARG A 487 25.61 -23.97 -42.58
N ALA A 488 25.43 -22.65 -42.62
CA ALA A 488 24.14 -21.98 -42.59
C ALA A 488 23.71 -21.57 -44.01
N GLY A 489 22.47 -21.90 -44.38
CA GLY A 489 21.80 -21.42 -45.59
C GLY A 489 21.27 -19.98 -45.47
N PRO A 490 20.82 -19.35 -46.58
CA PRO A 490 20.76 -17.91 -46.70
C PRO A 490 19.53 -17.26 -46.06
N ASN A 491 19.76 -16.12 -45.40
CA ASN A 491 18.75 -15.18 -44.88
C ASN A 491 17.99 -14.47 -46.02
N PRO A 492 16.67 -14.26 -45.92
CA PRO A 492 15.96 -13.32 -46.77
C PRO A 492 16.10 -11.87 -46.25
N SER A 493 16.41 -10.97 -47.17
CA SER A 493 16.53 -9.51 -46.97
C SER A 493 15.21 -8.85 -46.52
N PRO A 494 15.27 -7.72 -45.78
CA PRO A 494 14.08 -7.03 -45.29
C PRO A 494 13.38 -6.23 -46.39
N SER A 495 12.12 -6.57 -46.64
CA SER A 495 11.19 -5.81 -47.48
C SER A 495 10.77 -4.50 -46.80
N ARG A 496 10.87 -3.40 -47.55
CA ARG A 496 10.37 -2.06 -47.21
C ARG A 496 8.87 -2.10 -46.92
N VAL A 497 8.47 -1.67 -45.71
CA VAL A 497 7.06 -1.39 -45.37
C VAL A 497 6.79 0.11 -45.62
N PRO A 498 5.69 0.49 -46.31
CA PRO A 498 5.31 1.90 -46.48
C PRO A 498 4.86 2.54 -45.17
N GLY A 499 5.30 3.78 -44.92
CA GLY A 499 4.92 4.56 -43.75
C GLY A 499 3.44 5.00 -43.72
N PRO A 500 2.93 5.44 -42.56
CA PRO A 500 1.52 5.80 -42.40
C PRO A 500 1.16 7.09 -43.15
N SER A 501 0.00 7.08 -43.81
CA SER A 501 -0.58 8.24 -44.48
C SER A 501 -1.00 9.32 -43.48
N LYS A 502 -0.55 10.56 -43.73
CA LYS A 502 -1.01 11.75 -43.02
C LYS A 502 -2.48 11.99 -43.36
N ARG A 503 -3.38 11.88 -42.38
CA ARG A 503 -4.74 12.42 -42.49
C ARG A 503 -4.68 13.95 -42.41
N ALA A 504 -5.10 14.60 -43.49
CA ALA A 504 -5.48 16.01 -43.49
C ALA A 504 -6.66 16.22 -42.52
N GLY A 505 -6.55 17.22 -41.65
CA GLY A 505 -7.66 17.72 -40.86
C GLY A 505 -8.63 18.53 -41.73
N PRO A 506 -9.94 18.55 -41.42
CA PRO A 506 -10.87 19.39 -42.13
C PRO A 506 -10.66 20.86 -41.72
N ARG A 507 -10.50 21.72 -42.74
CA ARG A 507 -10.71 23.17 -42.60
C ARG A 507 -12.20 23.41 -42.38
N ARG A 508 -12.57 24.01 -41.25
CA ARG A 508 -13.61 25.05 -41.12
C ARG A 508 -13.27 25.91 -39.91
#